data_AF-A0A968JY15-F1
#
_entry.id   AF-A0A968JY15-F1
#
_cell.length_a   1.000
_cell.length_b   1.000
_cell.length_c   1.000
_cell.angle_alpha   90.00
_cell.angle_beta   90.00
_cell.angle_gamma   90.00
#
_symmetry.space_group_name_H-M   'P 1'
#
loop_
_entity.id
_entity.type
_entity.pdbx_description
1 polymer ?
#
loop_
_entity_poly.entity_id
_entity_poly.type
_entity_poly.pdbx_seq_one_letter_code
_entity_poly.pdbx_strand_id
1 'polypeptide(L)'
;MFTHDHQAYNGEILGMGILFKSNDFERFITAPEQGNGITQTYMVSLKLTENKPVSFYFFAGWELQDINFARQDYFEDIMLKAAQQFEYPLELSKI
;
A
#
# COMPACT_ATOMS: atom_id res chain seq x y z
N MET A 1 -2.29 4.35 1.75
CA MET A 1 -1.10 4.67 2.57
C MET A 1 0.10 4.05 1.91
N PHE A 2 1.25 4.74 1.87
CA PHE A 2 2.46 4.20 1.26
C PHE A 2 3.76 4.78 1.84
N THR A 3 4.86 4.11 1.53
CA THR A 3 6.25 4.52 1.73
C THR A 3 6.94 4.55 0.36
N HIS A 4 7.94 5.41 0.20
CA HIS A 4 8.75 5.50 -1.01
C HIS A 4 10.13 6.02 -0.59
N ASP A 5 11.12 5.13 -0.59
CA ASP A 5 12.47 5.42 -0.09
C ASP A 5 13.47 4.37 -0.61
N HIS A 6 14.73 4.53 -0.23
CA HIS A 6 15.84 3.60 -0.44
C HIS A 6 15.72 2.35 0.45
N GLN A 7 14.61 1.62 0.29
CA GLN A 7 14.24 0.48 1.14
C GLN A 7 14.44 -0.89 0.48
N ALA A 8 15.07 -0.93 -0.70
CA ALA A 8 15.55 -2.15 -1.34
C ALA A 8 16.94 -2.57 -0.83
N TYR A 9 17.43 -3.73 -1.31
CA TYR A 9 18.64 -4.37 -0.76
C TYR A 9 19.93 -3.57 -0.97
N ASN A 10 20.13 -2.92 -2.13
CA ASN A 10 21.32 -2.10 -2.40
C ASN A 10 21.01 -0.59 -2.38
N GLY A 11 20.00 -0.17 -1.63
CA GLY A 11 19.59 1.22 -1.56
C GLY A 11 18.85 1.70 -2.80
N GLU A 12 18.28 0.80 -3.60
CA GLU A 12 17.37 1.18 -4.68
C GLU A 12 16.05 1.72 -4.12
N ILE A 13 15.42 2.62 -4.89
CA ILE A 13 14.09 3.13 -4.59
C ILE A 13 13.06 2.02 -4.77
N LEU A 14 12.30 1.79 -3.70
CA LEU A 14 11.16 0.89 -3.67
C LEU A 14 9.97 1.62 -3.06
N GLY A 15 8.88 1.74 -3.80
CA GLY A 15 7.58 2.16 -3.26
C GLY A 15 6.84 0.96 -2.69
N MET A 16 6.30 1.05 -1.48
CA MET A 16 5.42 0.03 -0.89
C MET A 16 4.14 0.66 -0.36
N GLY A 17 2.99 0.09 -0.69
CA GLY A 17 1.69 0.66 -0.32
C GLY A 17 0.65 -0.37 0.03
N ILE A 18 -0.30 0.04 0.88
CA ILE A 18 -1.52 -0.71 1.15
C ILE A 18 -2.71 0.19 0.82
N LEU A 19 -3.63 -0.36 0.04
CA LEU A 19 -4.93 0.21 -0.27
C LEU A 19 -6.02 -0.61 0.40
N PHE A 20 -6.94 0.07 1.09
CA PHE A 20 -8.08 -0.51 1.79
C PHE A 20 -9.21 0.52 1.83
N LYS A 21 -10.44 0.09 2.14
CA LYS A 21 -11.57 1.01 2.27
C LYS A 21 -11.41 1.87 3.51
N SER A 22 -11.59 3.18 3.38
CA SER A 22 -11.45 4.13 4.49
C SER A 22 -12.38 3.82 5.68
N ASN A 23 -13.56 3.25 5.41
CA ASN A 23 -14.51 2.84 6.46
C ASN A 23 -14.00 1.68 7.32
N ASP A 24 -13.11 0.86 6.79
CA ASP A 24 -12.50 -0.26 7.51
C ASP A 24 -11.26 0.20 8.29
N PHE A 25 -10.82 1.46 8.19
CA PHE A 25 -9.64 1.93 8.93
C PHE A 25 -9.91 2.00 10.43
N GLU A 26 -9.00 1.42 11.22
CA GLU A 26 -8.99 1.54 12.68
C GLU A 26 -7.88 2.47 13.15
N ARG A 27 -6.63 2.12 12.86
CA ARG A 27 -5.46 2.89 13.31
C ARG A 27 -4.20 2.52 12.53
N PHE A 28 -3.20 3.38 12.66
CA PHE A 28 -1.85 3.16 12.19
C PHE A 28 -0.88 3.05 13.37
N ILE A 29 0.09 2.16 13.27
CA ILE A 29 1.11 1.92 14.29
C ILE A 29 2.47 1.87 13.58
N THR A 30 3.46 2.53 14.15
CA THR A 30 4.85 2.48 13.70
C THR A 30 5.72 1.84 14.78
N ALA A 31 6.77 1.13 14.37
CA ALA A 31 7.82 0.76 15.29
C ALA A 31 8.58 2.02 15.78
N PRO A 32 9.23 1.96 16.95
CA PRO A 32 10.16 3.00 17.36
C PRO A 32 11.26 3.20 16.31
N GLU A 33 11.54 4.45 15.95
CA GLU A 33 12.56 4.79 14.94
C GLU A 33 14.00 4.49 15.41
N GLN A 34 14.19 4.20 16.70
CA GLN A 34 15.49 3.94 17.32
C GLN A 34 15.43 2.69 18.22
N GLY A 35 16.56 1.98 18.30
CA GLY A 35 16.71 0.77 19.10
C GLY A 35 17.53 -0.30 18.37
N ASN A 36 17.75 -1.43 19.03
CA ASN A 36 18.38 -2.59 18.40
C ASN A 36 17.30 -3.40 17.64
N GLY A 37 17.50 -3.63 16.34
CA GLY A 37 16.60 -4.46 15.52
C GLY A 37 15.91 -3.68 14.39
N ILE A 38 14.71 -4.14 13.99
CA ILE A 38 13.92 -3.54 12.89
C ILE A 38 13.19 -2.30 13.42
N THR A 39 13.61 -1.12 13.00
CA THR A 39 13.04 0.18 13.44
C THR A 39 12.10 0.83 12.43
N GLN A 40 12.12 0.36 11.17
CA GLN A 40 11.30 0.88 10.06
C GLN A 40 10.15 -0.08 9.75
N THR A 41 9.23 -0.24 10.71
CA THR A 41 8.04 -1.08 10.54
C THR A 41 6.78 -0.25 10.62
N TYR A 42 5.87 -0.49 9.69
CA TYR A 42 4.60 0.20 9.57
C TYR A 42 3.47 -0.82 9.58
N MET A 43 2.43 -0.59 10.37
CA MET A 43 1.28 -1.49 10.49
C MET A 43 -0.03 -0.71 10.42
N VAL A 44 -0.96 -1.20 9.60
CA VAL A 44 -2.35 -0.74 9.59
C VAL A 44 -3.26 -1.77 10.26
N SER A 45 -4.12 -1.30 11.15
CA SER A 45 -5.19 -2.09 11.74
C SER A 45 -6.51 -1.76 11.04
N LEU A 46 -7.27 -2.78 10.68
CA LEU A 46 -8.56 -2.65 10.01
C LEU A 46 -9.69 -3.24 10.89
N LYS A 47 -10.82 -2.55 10.92
CA LYS A 47 -12.04 -2.95 11.63
C LYS A 47 -12.66 -4.15 10.94
N LEU A 48 -12.86 -5.22 11.70
CA LEU A 48 -13.66 -6.36 11.26
C LEU A 48 -15.13 -6.10 11.63
N THR A 49 -16.03 -6.23 10.66
CA THR A 49 -17.47 -6.26 10.91
C THR A 49 -17.97 -7.66 10.67
N GLU A 50 -18.83 -8.16 11.55
CA GLU A 50 -19.41 -9.50 11.43
C GLU A 50 -20.03 -9.71 10.04
N ASN A 51 -19.71 -10.83 9.40
CA ASN A 51 -20.18 -11.21 8.06
C ASN A 51 -19.82 -10.21 6.93
N LYS A 52 -18.84 -9.33 7.11
CA LYS A 52 -18.28 -8.50 6.03
C LYS A 52 -16.79 -8.78 5.85
N PRO A 53 -16.35 -9.23 4.66
CA PRO A 53 -14.93 -9.40 4.40
C PRO A 53 -14.24 -8.05 4.37
N VAL A 54 -13.05 -7.98 4.96
CA VAL A 54 -12.13 -6.87 4.76
C VAL A 54 -11.21 -7.23 3.61
N SER A 55 -11.05 -6.31 2.66
CA SER A 55 -10.18 -6.49 1.51
C SER A 55 -9.13 -5.38 1.49
N PHE A 56 -7.92 -5.76 1.11
CA PHE A 56 -6.82 -4.82 0.90
C PHE A 56 -6.00 -5.26 -0.30
N TYR A 57 -5.29 -4.32 -0.89
CA TYR A 57 -4.34 -4.55 -1.97
C TYR A 57 -2.98 -4.03 -1.55
N PHE A 58 -1.96 -4.86 -1.75
CA PHE A 58 -0.58 -4.49 -1.52
C PHE A 58 0.08 -4.11 -2.85
N PHE A 59 0.85 -3.02 -2.84
CA PHE A 59 1.57 -2.49 -3.98
C PHE A 59 3.07 -2.48 -3.68
N ALA A 60 3.87 -2.89 -4.66
CA ALA A 60 5.31 -2.71 -4.67
C ALA A 60 5.74 -2.19 -6.04
N GLY A 61 6.46 -1.07 -6.06
CA GLY A 61 6.99 -0.44 -7.28
C GLY A 61 8.50 -0.27 -7.16
N TRP A 62 9.27 -1.05 -7.91
CA TRP A 62 10.73 -1.05 -7.85
C TRP A 62 11.32 -0.33 -9.06
N GLU A 63 12.22 0.63 -8.84
CA GLU A 63 12.84 1.39 -9.93
C GLU A 63 13.62 0.54 -10.94
N LEU A 64 14.16 -0.62 -10.52
CA LEU A 64 14.85 -1.54 -11.43
C LEU A 64 13.90 -2.28 -12.37
N GLN A 65 12.62 -2.38 -12.02
CA GLN A 65 11.59 -2.99 -12.87
C GLN A 65 11.02 -1.97 -13.87
N ASP A 66 10.76 -0.75 -13.41
CA ASP A 66 10.38 0.39 -14.24
C ASP A 66 10.95 1.66 -13.62
N ILE A 67 11.80 2.35 -14.38
CA ILE A 67 12.51 3.55 -13.92
C ILE A 67 11.58 4.66 -13.44
N ASN A 68 10.32 4.68 -13.90
CA ASN A 68 9.35 5.65 -13.42
C ASN A 68 9.03 5.47 -11.92
N PHE A 69 9.18 4.26 -11.36
CA PHE A 69 9.02 4.02 -9.93
C PHE A 69 10.10 4.68 -9.07
N ALA A 70 11.20 5.19 -9.65
CA ALA A 70 12.11 6.08 -8.94
C ALA A 70 11.43 7.39 -8.50
N ARG A 71 10.29 7.76 -9.11
CA ARG A 71 9.54 8.97 -8.77
C ARG A 71 8.34 8.64 -7.87
N GLN A 72 8.25 9.34 -6.74
CA GLN A 72 7.15 9.16 -5.78
C GLN A 72 5.78 9.49 -6.39
N ASP A 73 5.70 10.57 -7.18
CA ASP A 73 4.46 11.04 -7.83
C ASP A 73 3.87 9.98 -8.77
N TYR A 74 4.73 9.28 -9.52
CA TYR A 74 4.33 8.19 -10.39
C TYR A 74 3.78 7.00 -9.60
N PHE A 75 4.46 6.59 -8.52
CA PHE A 75 3.97 5.50 -7.67
C PHE A 75 2.62 5.84 -7.02
N GLU A 76 2.46 7.06 -6.53
CA GLU A 76 1.20 7.56 -5.98
C GLU A 76 0.07 7.56 -7.02
N ASP A 77 0.33 8.05 -8.24
CA ASP A 77 -0.65 8.05 -9.34
C ASP A 77 -1.12 6.64 -9.72
N ILE A 78 -0.22 5.65 -9.73
CA ILE A 78 -0.59 4.24 -9.93
C ILE A 78 -1.54 3.74 -8.83
N MET A 79 -1.24 4.06 -7.57
CA MET A 79 -2.12 3.68 -6.45
C MET A 79 -3.48 4.37 -6.53
N LEU A 80 -3.53 5.65 -6.89
CA LEU A 80 -4.76 6.42 -7.07
C LEU A 80 -5.61 5.87 -8.22
N LYS A 81 -5.00 5.55 -9.36
CA LYS A 81 -5.68 4.91 -10.49
C LYS A 81 -6.27 3.56 -10.10
N ALA A 82 -5.53 2.75 -9.34
CA ALA A 82 -6.03 1.47 -8.84
C ALA A 82 -7.20 1.67 -7.86
N ALA A 83 -7.11 2.65 -6.96
CA ALA A 83 -8.20 2.98 -6.04
C ALA A 83 -9.48 3.36 -6.78
N GLN A 84 -9.38 4.19 -7.81
CA GLN A 84 -10.51 4.55 -8.66
C GLN A 84 -11.13 3.31 -9.32
N GLN A 85 -10.32 2.41 -9.88
CA GLN A 85 -10.83 1.18 -10.51
C GLN A 85 -11.57 0.27 -9.53
N PHE A 86 -11.15 0.20 -8.27
CA PHE A 86 -11.80 -0.63 -7.24
C PHE A 86 -13.04 0.01 -6.62
N GLU A 87 -13.21 1.33 -6.72
CA GLU A 87 -14.46 1.99 -6.35
C GLU A 87 -15.61 1.69 -7.31
N TYR A 88 -15.30 1.30 -8.56
CA TYR A 88 -16.32 0.86 -9.52
C TYR A 88 -16.58 -0.64 -9.38
N PRO A 89 -17.75 -1.07 -8.89
CA PRO A 89 -18.11 -2.48 -8.91
C PRO A 89 -18.33 -2.92 -10.37
N LEU A 90 -17.36 -3.62 -10.94
CA LEU A 90 -17.57 -4.38 -12.17
C LEU A 90 -18.28 -5.69 -11.81
N GLU A 91 -19.61 -5.65 -11.77
CA GLU A 91 -20.41 -6.87 -11.81
C GLU A 91 -20.40 -7.43 -13.24
N LEU A 92 -19.59 -8.45 -13.47
CA LEU A 92 -19.70 -9.30 -14.65
C LEU A 92 -20.71 -10.41 -14.35
N SER A 93 -21.95 -10.22 -14.80
CA SER A 93 -22.95 -11.28 -14.83
C SER A 93 -22.70 -12.17 -16.05
N LYS A 94 -22.50 -13.47 -15.83
CA LYS A 94 -22.43 -14.46 -16.91
C LYS A 94 -23.86 -14.82 -17.33
N ILE A 95 -24.15 -14.78 -18.64
CA ILE A 95 -25.35 -15.40 -19.25
C ILE A 95 -25.08 -16.88 -19.45
#